data_AF-A0A2C9LNN0-F1
#
_entry.id   AF-A0A2C9LNN0-F1
#
_cell.length_a   1.000
_cell.length_b   1.000
_cell.length_c   1.000
_cell.angle_alpha   90.00
_cell.angle_beta   90.00
_cell.angle_gamma   90.00
#
_symmetry.space_group_name_H-M   'P 1'
#
loop_
_entity.id
_entity.type
_entity.pdbx_description
1 polymer ?
#
loop_
_entity_poly.entity_id
_entity_poly.type
_entity_poly.pdbx_seq_one_letter_code
_entity_poly.pdbx_strand_id
1 'polypeptide(L)'
;MPGDYLVSPDFRQYQNVAYYMFNWATIEQYKWTYNRGTKDNPDYSVAVAATDELRRHGLNVRGHCMFWAVPGNQPDYATSMTGQTLKDTVDSHIRYMTEITKGKLSHWDVNNELLHGRFFETHTGD
;
A
#
# COMPACT_ATOMS: atom_id res chain seq x y z
N MET A 1 -8.44 2.39 -10.71
CA MET A 1 -7.04 2.61 -10.29
C MET A 1 -6.16 1.57 -10.98
N PRO A 2 -4.83 1.75 -11.06
CA PRO A 2 -3.97 0.90 -11.89
C PRO A 2 -4.03 -0.61 -11.62
N GLY A 3 -4.23 -1.04 -10.36
CA GLY A 3 -4.39 -2.46 -10.05
C GLY A 3 -5.70 -3.07 -10.56
N ASP A 4 -6.78 -2.28 -10.71
CA ASP A 4 -8.02 -2.75 -11.35
C ASP A 4 -7.78 -3.15 -12.81
N TYR A 5 -6.85 -2.46 -13.49
CA TYR A 5 -6.50 -2.76 -14.89
C TYR A 5 -5.69 -4.05 -15.01
N LEU A 6 -5.01 -4.47 -13.96
CA LEU A 6 -4.28 -5.74 -13.93
C LEU A 6 -5.23 -6.93 -13.73
N VAL A 7 -6.36 -6.74 -13.05
CA VAL A 7 -7.28 -7.85 -12.72
C VAL A 7 -8.55 -7.91 -13.57
N SER A 8 -8.81 -6.89 -14.39
CA SER A 8 -9.98 -6.87 -15.28
C SER A 8 -9.63 -7.31 -16.71
N PRO A 9 -10.40 -8.22 -17.34
CA PRO A 9 -10.15 -8.65 -18.71
C PRO A 9 -10.32 -7.53 -19.75
N ASP A 10 -11.02 -6.43 -19.41
CA ASP A 10 -11.24 -5.32 -20.34
C ASP A 10 -9.95 -4.53 -20.65
N PHE A 11 -8.91 -4.72 -19.84
CA PHE A 11 -7.64 -3.98 -19.94
C PHE A 11 -6.49 -4.85 -20.48
N ARG A 12 -6.78 -5.82 -21.36
CA ARG A 12 -5.74 -6.71 -21.94
C ARG A 12 -4.58 -5.96 -22.59
N GLN A 13 -4.82 -4.83 -23.25
CA GLN A 13 -3.74 -4.06 -23.87
C GLN A 13 -2.78 -3.51 -22.81
N TYR A 14 -3.30 -2.97 -21.70
CA TYR A 14 -2.49 -2.47 -20.60
C TYR A 14 -1.67 -3.60 -19.97
N GLN A 15 -2.30 -4.74 -19.70
CA GLN A 15 -1.66 -5.94 -19.16
C GLN A 15 -0.52 -6.42 -20.08
N ASN A 16 -0.78 -6.55 -21.38
CA ASN A 16 0.23 -7.01 -22.34
C ASN A 16 1.44 -6.07 -22.39
N VAL A 17 1.22 -4.75 -22.37
CA VAL A 17 2.31 -3.78 -22.28
C VAL A 17 3.08 -3.97 -20.97
N ALA A 18 2.39 -4.13 -19.84
CA ALA A 18 3.02 -4.33 -18.55
C ALA A 18 3.92 -5.59 -18.55
N TYR A 19 3.39 -6.71 -19.04
CA TYR A 19 4.07 -8.01 -19.02
C TYR A 19 5.21 -8.11 -20.03
N TYR A 20 5.09 -7.42 -21.17
CA TYR A 20 6.10 -7.46 -22.23
C TYR A 20 7.26 -6.48 -21.99
N MET A 21 6.96 -5.31 -21.42
CA MET A 21 7.95 -4.22 -21.32
C MET A 21 8.69 -4.19 -19.98
N PHE A 22 8.15 -4.80 -18.92
CA PHE A 22 8.68 -4.66 -17.57
C PHE A 22 8.90 -6.00 -16.88
N ASN A 23 9.87 -6.02 -15.97
CA ASN A 23 10.19 -7.13 -15.07
C ASN A 23 9.94 -6.78 -13.58
N TRP A 24 9.55 -5.54 -13.31
CA TRP A 24 9.20 -5.01 -11.99
C TRP A 24 7.95 -4.15 -12.09
N ALA A 25 7.16 -4.14 -11.03
CA ALA A 25 5.99 -3.27 -10.90
C ALA A 25 5.82 -2.77 -9.46
N THR A 26 5.21 -1.59 -9.31
CA THR A 26 4.82 -1.04 -8.01
C THR A 26 3.30 -0.95 -7.96
N ILE A 27 2.68 -1.45 -6.89
CA ILE A 27 1.23 -1.35 -6.69
C ILE A 27 0.91 -0.16 -5.80
N GLU A 28 0.29 0.86 -6.38
CA GLU A 28 -0.08 2.11 -5.69
C GLU A 28 -1.21 1.92 -4.67
N GLN A 29 -2.05 0.90 -4.85
CA GLN A 29 -3.25 0.68 -4.03
C GLN A 29 -2.94 0.12 -2.63
N TYR A 30 -1.66 -0.07 -2.28
CA TYR A 30 -1.24 -0.47 -0.95
C TYR A 30 -1.11 0.69 0.05
N LYS A 31 -1.32 1.94 -0.37
CA LYS A 31 -1.34 3.11 0.53
C LYS A 31 -2.33 2.92 1.69
N TRP A 32 -1.99 3.47 2.86
CA TRP A 32 -2.78 3.35 4.08
C TRP A 32 -4.17 3.98 3.99
N THR A 33 -4.36 5.00 3.15
CA THR A 33 -5.69 5.58 2.92
C THR A 33 -6.70 4.59 2.37
N TYR A 34 -6.23 3.47 1.80
CA TYR A 34 -7.00 2.47 1.05
C TYR A 34 -7.91 3.10 -0.03
N ASN A 35 -8.36 2.29 -0.99
CA ASN A 35 -9.29 2.78 -2.02
C ASN A 35 -10.69 2.20 -1.88
N ARG A 36 -10.86 1.24 -0.96
CA ARG A 36 -12.06 0.45 -0.75
C ARG A 36 -12.15 0.02 0.71
N GLY A 37 -13.36 -0.27 1.17
CA GLY A 37 -13.62 -0.70 2.54
C GLY A 37 -13.78 0.48 3.51
N THR A 38 -13.59 0.19 4.79
CA THR A 38 -13.76 1.14 5.89
C THR A 38 -12.57 1.06 6.85
N LYS A 39 -12.51 1.95 7.85
CA LYS A 39 -11.50 1.88 8.91
C LYS A 39 -11.42 0.49 9.55
N ASP A 40 -12.57 -0.09 9.87
CA ASP A 40 -12.66 -1.36 10.60
C ASP A 40 -12.53 -2.58 9.67
N ASN A 41 -12.67 -2.37 8.36
CA ASN A 41 -12.52 -3.41 7.34
C ASN A 41 -11.91 -2.82 6.06
N PRO A 42 -10.61 -2.46 6.07
CA PRO A 42 -9.95 -1.91 4.89
C PRO A 42 -9.80 -2.99 3.83
N ASP A 43 -10.04 -2.64 2.57
CA ASP A 43 -10.03 -3.61 1.46
C ASP A 43 -8.84 -3.38 0.52
N TYR A 44 -7.85 -4.28 0.65
CA TYR A 44 -6.69 -4.39 -0.22
C TYR A 44 -6.77 -5.57 -1.20
N SER A 45 -7.94 -6.21 -1.34
CA SER A 45 -8.10 -7.42 -2.15
C SER A 45 -7.67 -7.20 -3.60
N VAL A 46 -7.98 -6.05 -4.18
CA VAL A 46 -7.55 -5.69 -5.55
C VAL A 46 -6.04 -5.50 -5.64
N ALA A 47 -5.41 -4.87 -4.64
CA ALA A 47 -3.96 -4.68 -4.61
C ALA A 47 -3.23 -6.04 -4.52
N VAL A 48 -3.74 -6.94 -3.69
CA VAL A 48 -3.22 -8.31 -3.54
C VAL A 48 -3.44 -9.12 -4.82
N ALA A 49 -4.63 -9.06 -5.42
CA ALA A 49 -4.91 -9.76 -6.67
C ALA A 49 -4.05 -9.25 -7.84
N ALA A 50 -3.85 -7.93 -7.95
CA ALA A 50 -2.96 -7.33 -8.94
C ALA A 50 -1.50 -7.79 -8.73
N THR A 51 -1.07 -7.91 -7.46
CA THR A 51 0.26 -8.44 -7.12
C THR A 51 0.40 -9.89 -7.57
N ASP A 52 -0.59 -10.74 -7.29
CA ASP A 52 -0.56 -12.15 -7.68
C ASP A 52 -0.56 -12.31 -9.21
N GLU A 53 -1.30 -11.48 -9.93
CA GLU A 53 -1.31 -11.48 -11.40
C GLU A 53 0.05 -11.09 -11.98
N LEU A 54 0.68 -10.02 -11.48
CA LEU A 54 2.03 -9.62 -11.90
C LEU A 54 3.05 -10.73 -11.66
N ARG A 55 2.99 -11.38 -10.50
CA ARG A 55 3.87 -12.50 -10.15
C ARG A 55 3.65 -13.71 -11.04
N ARG A 56 2.39 -14.02 -11.38
CA ARG A 56 2.05 -15.11 -12.32
C ARG A 56 2.69 -14.89 -13.70
N HIS A 57 2.92 -13.63 -14.06
CA HIS A 57 3.63 -13.22 -15.26
C HIS A 57 5.15 -13.03 -15.09
N GLY A 58 5.71 -13.39 -13.92
CA GLY A 58 7.15 -13.37 -13.66
C GLY A 58 7.72 -12.02 -13.22
N LEU A 59 6.86 -11.03 -12.90
CA LEU A 59 7.32 -9.73 -12.43
C LEU A 59 7.60 -9.76 -10.92
N ASN A 60 8.67 -9.08 -10.52
CA ASN A 60 8.88 -8.70 -9.13
C ASN A 60 7.97 -7.53 -8.75
N VAL A 61 7.48 -7.51 -7.51
CA VAL A 61 6.52 -6.48 -7.08
C VAL A 61 7.02 -5.73 -5.86
N ARG A 62 6.95 -4.40 -5.93
CA ARG A 62 7.21 -3.46 -4.84
C ARG A 62 5.90 -3.02 -4.20
N GLY A 63 5.79 -3.16 -2.88
CA GLY A 63 4.69 -2.55 -2.13
C GLY A 63 4.98 -1.07 -1.85
N HIS A 64 4.05 -0.18 -2.17
CA HIS A 64 4.18 1.25 -1.96
C HIS A 64 2.87 1.84 -1.42
N CYS A 65 2.79 2.31 -0.18
CA CYS A 65 3.75 2.19 0.94
C CYS A 65 2.94 1.88 2.22
N MET A 66 3.59 1.37 3.28
CA MET A 66 2.85 1.05 4.52
C MET A 66 2.41 2.31 5.25
N PHE A 67 3.27 3.31 5.36
CA PHE A 67 2.88 4.61 5.90
C PHE A 67 3.76 5.72 5.31
N TRP A 68 3.26 6.95 5.36
CA TRP A 68 3.89 8.11 4.75
C TRP A 68 3.66 9.29 5.68
N ALA A 69 4.72 9.98 6.10
CA ALA A 69 4.63 11.04 7.11
C ALA A 69 4.18 12.41 6.57
N VAL A 70 4.00 12.56 5.26
CA VAL A 70 3.53 13.82 4.65
C VAL A 70 2.03 13.98 4.91
N PRO A 71 1.57 15.12 5.47
CA PRO A 71 0.15 15.35 5.76
C PRO A 71 -0.75 15.11 4.55
N GLY A 72 -1.87 14.42 4.77
CA GLY A 72 -2.84 14.07 3.73
C GLY A 72 -2.64 12.67 3.12
N ASN A 73 -1.59 11.94 3.54
CA ASN A 73 -1.36 10.55 3.13
C ASN A 73 -1.74 9.52 4.20
N GLN A 74 -2.40 9.97 5.26
CA GLN A 74 -2.95 9.16 6.33
C GLN A 74 -4.48 9.16 6.19
N PRO A 75 -5.17 8.08 6.55
CA PRO A 75 -6.62 8.09 6.59
C PRO A 75 -7.12 9.07 7.66
N ASP A 76 -8.30 9.68 7.45
CA ASP A 76 -8.86 10.72 8.32
C ASP A 76 -8.95 10.32 9.79
N TYR A 77 -9.19 9.05 10.08
CA TYR A 77 -9.25 8.59 11.47
C TYR A 77 -7.89 8.66 12.18
N ALA A 78 -6.78 8.53 11.45
CA ALA A 78 -5.45 8.56 12.02
C ALA A 78 -4.99 10.00 12.31
N THR A 79 -5.47 10.98 11.54
CA THR A 79 -5.06 12.39 11.69
C THR A 79 -5.48 13.01 13.02
N SER A 80 -6.50 12.46 13.68
CA SER A 80 -6.96 12.88 15.01
C SER A 80 -6.28 12.13 16.17
N MET A 81 -5.51 11.07 15.89
CA MET A 81 -4.85 10.27 16.90
C MET A 81 -3.51 10.87 17.31
N THR A 82 -3.13 10.69 18.57
CA THR A 82 -1.88 11.20 19.14
C THR A 82 -1.26 10.20 20.10
N GLY A 83 0.00 10.41 20.46
CA GLY A 83 0.74 9.64 21.45
C GLY A 83 0.71 8.13 21.18
N GLN A 84 0.51 7.35 22.24
CA GLN A 84 0.52 5.88 22.16
C GLN A 84 -0.57 5.32 21.25
N THR A 85 -1.76 5.93 21.22
CA THR A 85 -2.85 5.48 20.35
C THR A 85 -2.45 5.50 18.88
N LEU A 86 -1.75 6.54 18.45
CA LEU A 86 -1.25 6.61 17.07
C LEU A 86 -0.16 5.57 16.81
N LYS A 87 0.77 5.37 17.75
CA LYS A 87 1.82 4.33 17.66
C LYS A 87 1.22 2.93 17.52
N ASP A 88 0.30 2.56 18.41
CA ASP A 88 -0.38 1.27 18.38
C ASP A 88 -1.18 1.06 17.08
N THR A 89 -1.78 2.14 16.57
CA THR A 89 -2.51 2.12 15.30
C THR A 89 -1.59 1.88 14.11
N VAL A 90 -0.42 2.54 14.06
CA VAL A 90 0.61 2.31 13.04
C VAL A 90 1.14 0.87 13.12
N ASP A 91 1.46 0.38 14.31
CA ASP A 91 1.92 -1.00 14.53
C ASP A 91 0.90 -2.03 14.05
N SER A 92 -0.39 -1.81 14.37
CA SER A 92 -1.47 -2.68 13.92
C SER A 92 -1.62 -2.65 12.40
N HIS A 93 -1.49 -1.48 11.78
CA HIS A 93 -1.51 -1.35 10.33
C HIS A 93 -0.35 -2.10 9.68
N ILE A 94 0.88 -1.92 10.18
CA ILE A 94 2.06 -2.63 9.67
C ILE A 94 1.86 -4.15 9.75
N ARG A 95 1.41 -4.67 10.90
CA ARG A 95 1.14 -6.10 11.08
C ARG A 95 0.13 -6.60 10.05
N TYR A 96 -1.01 -5.92 9.93
CA TYR A 96 -2.04 -6.27 8.95
C TYR A 96 -1.48 -6.31 7.52
N MET A 97 -0.74 -5.27 7.10
CA MET A 97 -0.15 -5.21 5.76
C MET A 97 0.87 -6.34 5.52
N THR A 98 1.69 -6.68 6.53
CA THR A 98 2.63 -7.81 6.42
C THR A 98 1.92 -9.15 6.33
N GLU A 99 0.78 -9.33 7.01
CA GLU A 99 0.01 -10.58 6.97
C GLU A 99 -0.60 -10.80 5.59
N ILE A 100 -1.30 -9.80 5.04
CA ILE A 100 -1.99 -9.95 3.74
C ILE A 100 -1.02 -10.04 2.55
N THR A 101 0.22 -9.55 2.70
CA THR A 101 1.24 -9.55 1.63
C THR A 101 2.37 -10.56 1.81
N LYS A 102 2.28 -11.43 2.84
CA LYS A 102 3.32 -12.40 3.16
C LYS A 102 3.66 -13.29 1.97
N GLY A 103 4.95 -13.29 1.59
CA GLY A 103 5.46 -14.09 0.48
C GLY A 103 5.03 -13.63 -0.92
N LYS A 104 4.45 -12.43 -1.04
CA LYS A 104 4.00 -11.86 -2.32
C LYS A 104 4.93 -10.78 -2.85
N LEU A 105 5.45 -9.91 -1.99
CA LEU A 105 6.24 -8.75 -2.41
C LEU A 105 7.74 -9.02 -2.31
N SER A 106 8.50 -8.48 -3.26
CA SER A 106 9.96 -8.55 -3.27
C SER A 106 10.58 -7.56 -2.28
N HIS A 107 9.91 -6.41 -2.03
CA HIS A 107 10.21 -5.48 -0.94
C HIS A 107 9.08 -4.46 -0.72
N TRP A 108 9.18 -3.73 0.39
CA TRP A 108 8.27 -2.67 0.81
C TRP A 108 8.99 -1.32 0.88
N ASP A 109 8.31 -0.28 0.39
CA ASP A 109 8.50 1.07 0.90
C ASP A 109 7.75 1.15 2.24
N VAL A 110 8.46 0.91 3.36
CA VAL A 110 7.85 0.84 4.70
C VAL A 110 7.36 2.22 5.12
N ASN A 111 8.28 3.17 5.26
CA ASN A 111 7.98 4.57 5.53
C ASN A 111 8.39 5.42 4.34
N ASN A 112 7.44 6.13 3.73
CA ASN A 112 7.71 7.04 2.62
C ASN A 112 8.01 8.47 3.13
N GLU A 113 9.04 9.09 2.55
CA GLU A 113 9.37 10.53 2.68
C GLU A 113 9.55 11.07 4.12
N LEU A 114 10.10 10.24 5.00
CA LEU A 114 10.38 10.57 6.40
C LEU A 114 11.17 11.88 6.61
N LEU A 115 12.03 12.29 5.67
CA LEU A 115 12.90 13.46 5.88
C LEU A 115 12.17 14.80 5.89
N HIS A 116 10.98 14.90 5.32
CA HIS A 116 10.22 16.16 5.25
C HIS A 116 8.75 16.04 5.68
N GLY A 117 8.18 14.84 5.69
CA GLY A 117 6.97 14.57 6.45
C GLY A 117 7.28 14.49 7.95
N ARG A 118 6.46 15.12 8.80
CA ARG A 118 6.62 15.09 10.26
C ARG A 118 5.34 14.72 11.00
N PHE A 119 4.37 14.12 10.31
CA PHE A 119 3.07 13.84 10.89
C PHE A 119 3.20 12.96 12.14
N PHE A 120 3.94 11.85 12.06
CA PHE A 120 4.06 10.91 13.16
C PHE A 120 4.85 11.50 14.34
N GLU A 121 5.99 12.13 14.09
CA GLU A 121 6.82 12.80 15.11
C GLU A 121 5.99 13.85 15.86
N THR A 122 5.33 14.73 15.12
CA THR A 122 4.52 15.82 15.71
C THR A 122 3.36 15.30 16.56
N HIS A 123 2.70 14.22 16.13
CA HIS A 123 1.50 13.70 16.82
C HIS A 123 1.85 12.69 17.92
N THR A 124 3.02 12.08 17.89
CA THR A 124 3.47 11.12 18.90
C THR A 124 4.40 11.70 19.97
N GLY A 125 5.05 12.83 19.68
CA GLY A 125 6.05 13.45 20.55
C GLY A 125 7.44 12.82 20.48
N ASP A 126 7.71 12.02 19.44
CA ASP A 126 9.02 11.43 19.14
C ASP A 126 9.91 12.37 18.30
#